data_AF-A0A3R6MEM6-F1
#
_entry.id   AF-A0A3R6MEM6-F1
#
_cell.length_a   1.000
_cell.length_b   1.000
_cell.length_c   1.000
_cell.angle_alpha   90.00
_cell.angle_beta   90.00
_cell.angle_gamma   90.00
#
_symmetry.space_group_name_H-M   'P 1'
#
loop_
_entity.id
_entity.type
_entity.pdbx_description
1 polymer ?
#
loop_
_entity_poly.entity_id
_entity_poly.type
_entity_poly.pdbx_seq_one_letter_code
_entity_poly.pdbx_strand_id
1 'polypeptide(L)'
;MDGGIIEVDGYRPVQEMMEEVLAEHGHSVSECGVISTAYLQEQSYRAETQRAEAMKEKLAAEKPAPEANISFYVAECAEFPVMGEFHDNLTLEQALEIYDKIPAERMNGIKSIGFSLEDGSIYSGMFDLMVGGEVQAEVVNHIQHYRESPLVQKAISDMKTLLEKRQASKELEERPNTRQSVREALKNRKKAQEQQPHQEQAKPKKAKKKGEIEL
;
A
#
# COMPACT_ATOMS: atom_id res chain seq x y z
N MET A 1 -3.73 -46.53 20.72
CA MET A 1 -2.61 -47.40 21.09
C MET A 1 -2.71 -47.58 22.58
N ASP A 2 -3.11 -48.79 22.98
CA ASP A 2 -3.33 -49.18 24.36
C ASP A 2 -1.98 -49.19 25.10
N GLY A 3 -1.90 -48.46 26.21
CA GLY A 3 -0.69 -48.30 27.00
C GLY A 3 -0.42 -49.57 27.79
N GLY A 4 0.04 -50.62 27.10
CA GLY A 4 0.41 -51.90 27.69
C GLY A 4 1.38 -51.70 28.84
N ILE A 5 0.91 -51.93 30.06
CA ILE A 5 1.73 -52.06 31.25
C ILE A 5 2.53 -53.35 31.03
N ILE A 6 3.81 -53.21 30.76
CA ILE A 6 4.74 -54.33 30.72
C ILE A 6 4.87 -54.79 32.17
N GLU A 7 4.36 -55.98 32.50
CA GLU A 7 4.64 -56.64 33.77
C GLU A 7 6.13 -57.00 33.78
N VAL A 8 6.95 -56.07 34.29
CA VAL A 8 8.38 -56.31 34.49
C VAL A 8 8.56 -57.09 35.79
N ASP A 9 8.66 -58.40 35.64
CA ASP A 9 9.25 -59.33 36.60
C ASP A 9 10.57 -58.76 37.15
N GLY A 10 10.58 -58.34 38.42
CA GLY A 10 11.77 -57.99 39.19
C GLY A 10 12.61 -56.82 38.65
N TYR A 11 12.74 -55.74 39.44
CA TYR A 11 13.78 -54.74 39.19
C TYR A 11 15.15 -55.41 39.08
N ARG A 12 15.70 -55.50 37.86
CA ARG A 12 17.05 -56.00 37.60
C ARG A 12 18.06 -54.85 37.58
N PRO A 13 19.30 -55.06 38.02
CA PRO A 13 20.36 -54.05 37.93
C PRO A 13 20.59 -53.62 36.47
N VAL A 14 20.79 -52.32 36.25
CA VAL A 14 21.11 -51.76 34.91
C VAL A 14 22.33 -52.43 34.28
N GLN A 15 23.28 -52.88 35.10
CA GLN A 15 24.46 -53.62 34.65
C GLN A 15 24.11 -54.97 34.01
N GLU A 16 23.21 -55.75 34.61
CA GLU A 16 22.79 -57.04 34.03
C GLU A 16 22.06 -56.83 32.71
N MET A 17 21.19 -55.83 32.62
CA MET A 17 20.50 -55.50 31.37
C MET A 17 21.49 -55.04 30.29
N MET A 18 22.49 -54.24 30.66
CA MET A 18 23.54 -53.78 29.75
C MET A 18 24.37 -54.96 29.23
N GLU A 19 24.73 -55.91 30.09
CA GLU A 19 25.46 -57.12 29.72
C GLU A 19 24.64 -58.02 28.78
N GLU A 20 23.34 -58.20 29.04
CA GLU A 20 22.43 -58.99 28.19
C GLU A 20 22.30 -58.40 26.78
N VAL A 21 22.07 -57.07 26.68
CA VAL A 21 21.93 -56.37 25.39
C VAL A 21 23.23 -56.39 24.59
N LEU A 22 24.38 -56.24 25.26
CA LEU A 22 25.69 -56.34 24.61
C LEU A 22 25.95 -57.77 24.13
N ALA A 23 25.63 -58.78 24.95
CA ALA A 23 25.81 -60.19 24.62
C ALA A 23 24.93 -60.63 23.43
N GLU A 24 23.70 -60.11 23.30
CA GLU A 24 22.83 -60.34 22.14
C GLU A 24 23.50 -59.91 20.83
N HIS A 25 24.32 -58.85 20.88
CA HIS A 25 25.08 -58.33 19.75
C HIS A 25 26.52 -58.90 19.66
N GLY A 26 26.85 -59.89 20.50
CA GLY A 26 28.17 -60.54 20.51
C GLY A 26 29.29 -59.69 21.11
N HIS A 27 28.97 -58.69 21.93
CA HIS A 27 29.92 -57.81 22.59
C HIS A 27 29.95 -58.04 24.10
N SER A 28 31.09 -57.80 24.75
CA SER A 28 31.19 -57.80 26.21
C SER A 28 31.47 -56.41 26.77
N VAL A 29 31.07 -56.17 28.02
CA VAL A 29 31.39 -54.91 28.72
C VAL A 29 32.91 -54.70 28.83
N SER A 30 33.69 -55.78 28.91
CA SER A 30 35.15 -55.73 28.93
C SER A 30 35.80 -55.25 27.62
N GLU A 31 35.06 -55.29 26.50
CA GLU A 31 35.50 -54.74 25.21
C GLU A 31 35.14 -53.26 25.08
N CYS A 32 34.32 -52.71 25.99
CA CYS A 32 33.90 -51.33 25.95
C CYS A 32 35.02 -50.40 26.44
N GLY A 33 35.29 -49.34 25.67
CA GLY A 33 36.24 -48.30 26.06
C GLY A 33 35.69 -47.38 27.15
N VAL A 34 36.55 -46.96 28.09
CA VAL A 34 36.18 -45.92 29.06
C VAL A 34 36.26 -44.55 28.39
N ILE A 35 35.17 -43.78 28.48
CA ILE A 35 35.10 -42.41 27.96
C ILE A 35 35.03 -41.43 29.13
N SER A 36 35.86 -40.40 29.08
CA SER A 36 35.85 -39.32 30.08
C SER A 36 34.59 -38.46 29.97
N THR A 37 34.04 -38.06 31.11
CA THR A 37 32.93 -37.08 31.17
C THR A 37 33.28 -35.76 30.50
N ALA A 38 34.55 -35.31 30.61
CA ALA A 38 35.02 -34.09 29.97
C ALA A 38 34.99 -34.20 28.43
N TYR A 39 35.31 -35.39 27.89
CA TYR A 39 35.25 -35.64 26.45
C TYR A 39 33.79 -35.60 25.94
N LEU A 40 32.86 -36.21 26.67
CA LEU A 40 31.43 -36.16 26.32
C LEU A 40 30.88 -34.74 26.35
N GLN A 41 31.28 -33.95 27.34
CA GLN A 41 30.88 -32.55 27.46
C GLN A 41 31.44 -31.68 26.32
N GLU A 42 32.68 -31.92 25.91
CA GLU A 42 33.27 -31.25 24.75
C GLU A 42 32.55 -31.63 23.45
N GLN A 43 32.19 -32.90 23.27
CA GLN A 43 31.41 -33.36 22.12
C GLN A 43 30.01 -32.73 22.09
N SER A 44 29.32 -32.64 23.23
CA SER A 44 28.00 -31.99 23.30
C SER A 44 28.09 -30.50 22.97
N TYR A 45 29.10 -29.80 23.49
CA TYR A 45 29.31 -28.39 23.18
C TYR A 45 29.56 -28.17 21.69
N ARG A 46 30.44 -28.98 21.08
CA ARG A 46 30.70 -28.93 19.63
C ARG A 46 29.46 -29.19 18.80
N ALA A 47 28.65 -30.19 19.17
CA ALA A 47 27.42 -30.49 18.47
C ALA A 47 26.41 -29.34 18.56
N GLU A 48 26.33 -28.67 19.72
CA GLU A 48 25.48 -27.49 19.91
C GLU A 48 25.98 -26.30 19.10
N THR A 49 27.30 -26.03 19.11
CA THR A 49 27.92 -24.99 18.28
C THR A 49 27.67 -25.24 16.79
N GLN A 50 27.89 -26.46 16.29
CA GLN A 50 27.64 -26.80 14.89
C GLN A 50 26.17 -26.62 14.50
N ARG A 51 25.23 -26.98 15.39
CA ARG A 51 23.80 -26.74 15.16
C ARG A 51 23.47 -25.25 15.11
N ALA A 52 24.03 -24.46 16.02
CA ALA A 52 23.85 -23.01 16.03
C ALA A 52 24.46 -22.35 14.78
N GLU A 53 25.65 -22.79 14.35
CA GLU A 53 26.31 -22.31 13.14
C GLU A 53 25.54 -22.70 11.89
N ALA A 54 25.07 -23.95 11.78
CA ALA A 54 24.24 -24.40 10.66
C ALA A 54 22.90 -23.66 10.60
N MET A 55 22.30 -23.33 11.74
CA MET A 55 21.10 -22.48 11.80
C MET A 55 21.41 -21.06 11.33
N LYS A 56 22.53 -20.48 11.79
CA LYS A 56 22.98 -19.14 11.38
C LYS A 56 23.29 -19.10 9.88
N GLU A 57 23.91 -20.13 9.33
CA GLU A 57 24.20 -20.26 7.91
C GLU A 57 22.91 -20.42 7.09
N LYS A 58 21.94 -21.23 7.56
CA LYS A 58 20.62 -21.32 6.93
C LYS A 58 19.89 -19.97 6.90
N LEU A 59 19.96 -19.19 7.98
CA LEU A 59 19.39 -17.84 8.03
C LEU A 59 20.15 -16.85 7.12
N ALA A 60 21.47 -16.99 6.98
CA ALA A 60 22.28 -16.14 6.11
C ALA A 60 22.18 -16.54 4.62
N ALA A 61 21.88 -17.80 4.32
CA ALA A 61 21.70 -18.34 2.98
C ALA A 61 20.27 -18.13 2.45
N GLU A 62 19.33 -17.74 3.32
CA GLU A 62 18.05 -17.18 2.90
C GLU A 62 18.34 -15.81 2.25
N LYS A 63 18.56 -15.83 0.93
CA LYS A 63 18.59 -14.61 0.12
C LYS A 63 17.38 -13.75 0.54
N PRO A 64 17.54 -12.43 0.77
CA PRO A 64 16.37 -11.57 0.95
C PRO A 64 15.43 -11.86 -0.21
N ALA A 65 14.15 -12.11 0.11
CA ALA A 65 13.10 -12.22 -0.89
C ALA A 65 13.28 -11.05 -1.88
N PRO A 66 13.05 -11.25 -3.19
CA PRO A 66 13.15 -10.16 -4.16
C PRO A 66 12.42 -8.95 -3.59
N GLU A 67 13.16 -7.86 -3.36
CA GLU A 67 12.61 -6.67 -2.74
C GLU A 67 11.49 -6.19 -3.64
N ALA A 68 10.24 -6.34 -3.18
CA ALA A 68 9.09 -5.89 -3.94
C ALA A 68 9.29 -4.40 -4.24
N ASN A 69 9.29 -4.04 -5.52
CA ASN A 69 9.48 -2.68 -5.97
C ASN A 69 8.17 -2.14 -6.55
N ILE A 70 7.89 -0.87 -6.29
CA ILE A 70 6.77 -0.15 -6.90
C ILE A 70 7.30 1.08 -7.61
N SER A 71 6.97 1.21 -8.90
CA SER A 71 7.25 2.41 -9.69
C SER A 71 5.95 2.97 -10.25
N PHE A 72 5.98 4.22 -10.73
CA PHE A 72 4.78 4.89 -11.25
C PHE A 72 4.89 5.16 -12.75
N TYR A 73 3.75 5.24 -13.40
CA TYR A 73 3.65 5.65 -14.79
C TYR A 73 2.54 6.66 -15.01
N VAL A 74 2.65 7.41 -16.10
CA VAL A 74 1.65 8.36 -16.57
C VAL A 74 1.26 7.99 -17.98
N ALA A 75 -0.03 8.01 -18.26
CA ALA A 75 -0.57 7.80 -19.60
C ALA A 75 -1.52 8.95 -19.97
N GLU A 76 -1.42 9.42 -21.21
CA GLU A 76 -2.39 10.33 -21.81
C GLU A 76 -3.79 9.68 -21.93
N CYS A 77 -3.84 8.37 -22.12
CA CYS A 77 -5.06 7.60 -22.29
C CYS A 77 -5.04 6.34 -21.40
N ALA A 78 -5.98 6.26 -20.45
CA ALA A 78 -6.14 5.12 -19.56
C ALA A 78 -6.48 3.83 -20.33
N GLU A 79 -7.33 3.90 -21.36
CA GLU A 79 -7.73 2.72 -22.12
C GLU A 79 -6.63 2.20 -23.05
N PHE A 80 -5.82 3.12 -23.61
CA PHE A 80 -4.75 2.78 -24.54
C PHE A 80 -3.47 3.55 -24.21
N PRO A 81 -2.73 3.17 -23.14
CA PRO A 81 -1.55 3.90 -22.68
C PRO A 81 -0.49 4.11 -23.78
N VAL A 82 -0.37 3.16 -24.71
CA VAL A 82 0.62 3.18 -25.81
C VAL A 82 0.19 4.08 -26.99
N MET A 83 -1.08 4.50 -27.06
CA MET A 83 -1.59 5.33 -28.17
C MET A 83 -1.43 6.84 -27.94
N GLY A 84 -0.82 7.25 -26.83
CA GLY A 84 -0.55 8.65 -26.49
C GLY A 84 0.80 8.82 -25.80
N GLU A 85 0.98 9.94 -25.11
CA GLU A 85 2.15 10.19 -24.27
C GLU A 85 2.17 9.23 -23.07
N PHE A 86 3.27 8.48 -22.92
CA PHE A 86 3.47 7.50 -21.86
C PHE A 86 4.86 7.63 -21.25
N HIS A 87 4.92 7.64 -19.93
CA HIS A 87 6.18 7.71 -19.16
C HIS A 87 6.12 6.73 -18.01
N ASP A 88 7.15 5.90 -17.84
CA ASP A 88 7.26 4.86 -16.81
C ASP A 88 8.51 5.05 -15.92
N ASN A 89 8.64 4.17 -14.92
CA ASN A 89 9.74 4.19 -13.94
C ASN A 89 9.88 5.52 -13.17
N LEU A 90 8.76 6.17 -12.88
CA LEU A 90 8.70 7.46 -12.19
C LEU A 90 8.50 7.30 -10.68
N THR A 91 8.84 8.34 -9.92
CA THR A 91 8.26 8.54 -8.57
C THR A 91 6.84 9.08 -8.68
N LEU A 92 6.07 8.98 -7.60
CA LEU A 92 4.69 9.47 -7.55
C LEU A 92 4.59 10.97 -7.84
N GLU A 93 5.54 11.76 -7.32
CA GLU A 93 5.61 13.21 -7.54
C GLU A 93 5.92 13.55 -9.00
N GLN A 94 6.89 12.84 -9.60
CA GLN A 94 7.22 13.01 -11.01
C GLN A 94 6.05 12.66 -11.92
N ALA A 95 5.34 11.57 -11.60
CA ALA A 95 4.15 11.17 -12.33
C ALA A 95 3.07 12.26 -12.27
N LEU A 96 2.86 12.87 -11.11
CA LEU A 96 1.94 13.98 -10.95
C LEU A 96 2.36 15.26 -11.70
N GLU A 97 3.65 15.58 -11.74
CA GLU A 97 4.16 16.71 -12.52
C GLU A 97 3.97 16.52 -14.03
N ILE A 98 4.21 15.31 -14.54
CA ILE A 98 4.01 14.99 -15.96
C ILE A 98 2.51 14.99 -16.27
N TYR A 99 1.68 14.39 -15.40
CA TYR A 99 0.22 14.39 -15.54
C TYR A 99 -0.37 15.80 -15.70
N ASP A 100 0.17 16.80 -14.99
CA ASP A 100 -0.28 18.19 -15.12
C ASP A 100 0.18 18.86 -16.42
N LYS A 101 1.35 18.46 -16.94
CA LYS A 101 1.89 18.99 -18.20
C LYS A 101 1.14 18.48 -19.42
N ILE A 102 0.55 17.28 -19.34
CA ILE A 102 -0.24 16.72 -20.45
C ILE A 102 -1.53 17.56 -20.60
N PRO A 103 -1.71 18.28 -21.71
CA PRO A 103 -2.88 19.14 -21.90
C PRO A 103 -4.16 18.30 -21.97
N ALA A 104 -5.16 18.66 -21.15
CA ALA A 104 -6.44 17.98 -21.10
C ALA A 104 -7.31 18.19 -22.36
N GLU A 105 -6.91 19.11 -23.24
CA GLU A 105 -7.65 19.50 -24.45
C GLU A 105 -7.35 18.59 -25.67
N ARG A 106 -6.34 17.72 -25.60
CA ARG A 106 -6.08 16.73 -26.65
C ARG A 106 -7.16 15.65 -26.58
N MET A 107 -7.95 15.51 -27.65
CA MET A 107 -9.17 14.67 -27.72
C MET A 107 -8.97 13.13 -27.57
N ASN A 108 -7.86 12.66 -27.03
CA ASN A 108 -7.40 11.27 -27.23
C ASN A 108 -7.43 10.35 -25.99
N GLY A 109 -8.07 10.74 -24.89
CA GLY A 109 -8.30 9.81 -23.78
C GLY A 109 -8.43 10.47 -22.41
N ILE A 110 -8.80 9.67 -21.42
CA ILE A 110 -8.76 10.10 -20.01
C ILE A 110 -7.35 9.85 -19.50
N LYS A 111 -6.67 10.92 -19.06
CA LYS A 111 -5.34 10.81 -18.46
C LYS A 111 -5.36 9.92 -17.22
N SER A 112 -4.33 9.11 -17.04
CA SER A 112 -4.18 8.28 -15.84
C SER A 112 -2.76 8.34 -15.28
N ILE A 113 -2.68 8.02 -13.99
CA ILE A 113 -1.44 7.65 -13.30
C ILE A 113 -1.66 6.25 -12.78
N GLY A 114 -0.70 5.36 -13.00
CA GLY A 114 -0.73 4.01 -12.43
C GLY A 114 0.58 3.64 -11.77
N PHE A 115 0.60 2.43 -11.21
CA PHE A 115 1.79 1.83 -10.60
C PHE A 115 2.19 0.56 -11.33
N SER A 116 3.48 0.27 -11.38
CA SER A 116 4.06 -1.01 -11.73
C SER A 116 4.49 -1.71 -10.45
N LEU A 117 3.95 -2.88 -10.17
CA LEU A 117 4.41 -3.72 -9.05
C LEU A 117 5.35 -4.81 -9.57
N GLU A 118 6.56 -4.84 -9.04
CA GLU A 118 7.57 -5.88 -9.33
C GLU A 118 7.85 -6.68 -8.06
N ASP A 119 7.08 -7.75 -7.85
CA ASP A 119 7.17 -8.61 -6.67
C ASP A 119 7.26 -10.11 -7.02
N GLY A 120 7.39 -10.44 -8.31
CA GLY A 120 7.45 -11.81 -8.80
C GLY A 120 6.13 -12.59 -8.69
N SER A 121 5.03 -11.93 -8.33
CA SER A 121 3.71 -12.54 -8.28
C SER A 121 3.03 -12.53 -9.66
N ILE A 122 1.90 -13.24 -9.77
CA ILE A 122 1.02 -13.17 -10.94
C ILE A 122 0.34 -11.79 -11.12
N TYR A 123 0.40 -10.93 -10.09
CA TYR A 123 -0.12 -9.57 -10.10
C TYR A 123 0.97 -8.53 -10.38
N SER A 124 2.18 -9.00 -10.69
CA SER A 124 3.27 -8.14 -11.12
C SER A 124 2.96 -7.53 -12.48
N GLY A 125 3.13 -6.22 -12.60
CA GLY A 125 2.77 -5.45 -13.79
C GLY A 125 2.10 -4.13 -13.47
N MET A 126 1.54 -3.52 -14.52
CA MET A 126 0.95 -2.18 -14.51
C MET A 126 -0.51 -2.22 -14.08
N PHE A 127 -0.91 -1.30 -13.19
CA PHE A 127 -2.30 -1.10 -12.80
C PHE A 127 -2.61 0.38 -12.57
N ASP A 128 -3.81 0.81 -12.95
CA ASP A 128 -4.22 2.21 -12.80
C ASP A 128 -4.49 2.55 -11.33
N LEU A 129 -3.85 3.62 -10.85
CA LEU A 129 -4.00 4.15 -9.51
C LEU A 129 -5.01 5.30 -9.47
N MET A 130 -5.00 6.13 -10.51
CA MET A 130 -5.81 7.32 -10.65
C MET A 130 -6.20 7.51 -12.12
N VAL A 131 -7.48 7.74 -12.38
CA VAL A 131 -8.02 7.98 -13.71
C VAL A 131 -8.83 9.26 -13.67
N GLY A 132 -8.56 10.20 -14.58
CA GLY A 132 -9.33 11.46 -14.66
C GLY A 132 -9.22 12.35 -13.41
N GLY A 133 -8.20 12.14 -12.58
CA GLY A 133 -8.02 12.87 -11.31
C GLY A 133 -8.70 12.22 -10.10
N GLU A 134 -9.36 11.07 -10.27
CA GLU A 134 -9.98 10.30 -9.18
C GLU A 134 -9.15 9.06 -8.86
N VAL A 135 -8.91 8.81 -7.56
CA VAL A 135 -8.13 7.67 -7.10
C VAL A 135 -9.00 6.41 -7.13
N GLN A 136 -8.56 5.40 -7.85
CA GLN A 136 -9.26 4.13 -8.06
C GLN A 136 -9.07 3.15 -6.89
N ALA A 137 -9.10 3.65 -5.65
CA ALA A 137 -8.77 2.88 -4.45
C ALA A 137 -9.69 1.66 -4.26
N GLU A 138 -10.98 1.80 -4.56
CA GLU A 138 -11.94 0.68 -4.46
C GLU A 138 -11.62 -0.40 -5.47
N VAL A 139 -11.32 -0.03 -6.72
CA VAL A 139 -10.99 -0.96 -7.81
C VAL A 139 -9.70 -1.72 -7.47
N VAL A 140 -8.66 -1.01 -7.03
CA VAL A 140 -7.39 -1.63 -6.61
C VAL A 140 -7.61 -2.61 -5.45
N ASN A 141 -8.46 -2.24 -4.48
CA ASN A 141 -8.74 -3.07 -3.30
C ASN A 141 -9.64 -4.30 -3.57
N HIS A 142 -10.26 -4.42 -4.76
CA HIS A 142 -10.93 -5.67 -5.16
C HIS A 142 -9.92 -6.80 -5.40
N ILE A 143 -8.67 -6.46 -5.71
CA ILE A 143 -7.60 -7.43 -5.86
C ILE A 143 -6.96 -7.65 -4.48
N GLN A 144 -7.15 -8.83 -3.90
CA GLN A 144 -6.66 -9.15 -2.56
C GLN A 144 -5.16 -8.88 -2.41
N HIS A 145 -4.37 -9.23 -3.42
CA HIS A 145 -2.92 -9.02 -3.42
C HIS A 145 -2.51 -7.55 -3.28
N TYR A 146 -3.21 -6.65 -3.97
CA TYR A 146 -2.98 -5.21 -3.86
C TYR A 146 -3.53 -4.62 -2.56
N ARG A 147 -4.62 -5.18 -2.05
CA ARG A 147 -5.18 -4.81 -0.75
C ARG A 147 -4.22 -5.12 0.40
N GLU A 148 -3.51 -6.24 0.32
CA GLU A 148 -2.58 -6.70 1.36
C GLU A 148 -1.16 -6.14 1.17
N SER A 149 -0.84 -5.57 0.00
CA SER A 149 0.47 -5.00 -0.31
C SER A 149 0.69 -3.64 0.40
N PRO A 150 1.68 -3.53 1.32
CA PRO A 150 1.99 -2.25 1.98
C PRO A 150 2.41 -1.16 1.00
N LEU A 151 3.09 -1.54 -0.09
CA LEU A 151 3.55 -0.61 -1.13
C LEU A 151 2.37 0.01 -1.88
N VAL A 152 1.38 -0.82 -2.26
CA VAL A 152 0.19 -0.35 -2.98
C VAL A 152 -0.69 0.49 -2.07
N GLN A 153 -0.89 0.07 -0.81
CA GLN A 153 -1.66 0.86 0.16
C GLN A 153 -1.00 2.22 0.44
N LYS A 154 0.33 2.25 0.54
CA LYS A 154 1.09 3.50 0.65
C LYS A 154 0.88 4.38 -0.58
N ALA A 155 0.96 3.83 -1.79
CA ALA A 155 0.73 4.57 -3.03
C ALA A 155 -0.67 5.20 -3.09
N ILE A 156 -1.72 4.47 -2.69
CA ILE A 156 -3.09 5.00 -2.58
C ILE A 156 -3.15 6.16 -1.58
N SER A 157 -2.58 5.99 -0.39
CA SER A 157 -2.61 7.00 0.67
C SER A 157 -1.86 8.28 0.27
N ASP A 158 -0.67 8.11 -0.31
CA ASP A 158 0.16 9.23 -0.76
C ASP A 158 -0.54 9.99 -1.89
N MET A 159 -1.13 9.29 -2.86
CA MET A 159 -1.87 9.92 -3.95
C MET A 159 -3.05 10.74 -3.42
N LYS A 160 -3.86 10.18 -2.52
CA LYS A 160 -4.98 10.91 -1.89
C LYS A 160 -4.50 12.19 -1.19
N THR A 161 -3.44 12.07 -0.39
CA THR A 161 -2.88 13.21 0.34
C THR A 161 -2.35 14.30 -0.60
N LEU A 162 -1.73 13.92 -1.72
CA LEU A 162 -1.24 14.87 -2.72
C LEU A 162 -2.38 15.58 -3.44
N LEU A 163 -3.48 14.89 -3.76
CA LEU A 163 -4.66 15.49 -4.36
C LEU A 163 -5.38 16.44 -3.39
N GLU A 164 -5.52 16.08 -2.13
CA GLU A 164 -6.08 16.95 -1.08
C GLU A 164 -5.27 18.24 -0.91
N LYS A 165 -3.93 18.12 -0.84
CA LYS A 165 -3.02 19.29 -0.77
C LYS A 165 -3.21 20.20 -1.98
N ARG A 166 -3.33 19.64 -3.19
CA ARG A 166 -3.59 20.41 -4.42
C ARG A 166 -4.93 21.13 -4.39
N GLN A 167 -6.00 20.46 -3.94
CA GLN A 167 -7.31 21.07 -3.82
C GLN A 167 -7.28 22.23 -2.81
N ALA A 168 -6.64 22.04 -1.66
CA ALA A 168 -6.46 23.09 -0.67
C ALA A 168 -5.65 24.29 -1.20
N SER A 169 -4.57 24.04 -1.94
CA SER A 169 -3.78 25.12 -2.57
C SER A 169 -4.57 25.89 -3.63
N LYS A 170 -5.35 25.20 -4.48
CA LYS A 170 -6.23 25.86 -5.47
C LYS A 170 -7.30 26.72 -4.80
N GLU A 171 -7.95 26.22 -3.75
CA GLU A 171 -8.96 26.99 -3.01
C GLU A 171 -8.35 28.24 -2.34
N LEU A 172 -7.14 28.13 -1.79
CA LEU A 172 -6.45 29.24 -1.14
C LEU A 172 -6.05 30.35 -2.12
N GLU A 173 -5.67 30.00 -3.35
CA GLU A 173 -5.32 30.93 -4.43
C GLU A 173 -6.58 31.58 -5.07
N GLU A 174 -7.70 30.86 -5.17
CA GLU A 174 -8.93 31.38 -5.78
C GLU A 174 -9.78 32.26 -4.83
N ARG A 175 -9.71 32.04 -3.51
CA ARG A 175 -10.41 32.86 -2.49
C ARG A 175 -10.06 34.36 -2.49
N PRO A 176 -8.80 34.80 -2.64
CA PRO A 176 -8.48 36.22 -2.74
C PRO A 176 -8.95 36.83 -4.06
N ASN A 177 -8.78 36.14 -5.19
CA ASN A 177 -9.18 36.64 -6.51
C ASN A 177 -10.70 36.84 -6.65
N THR A 178 -11.51 35.90 -6.15
CA THR A 178 -12.97 36.05 -6.12
C THR A 178 -13.41 37.19 -5.20
N ARG A 179 -12.83 37.32 -3.99
CA ARG A 179 -13.13 38.44 -3.08
C ARG A 179 -12.73 39.79 -3.66
N GLN A 180 -11.60 39.85 -4.35
CA GLN A 180 -11.08 41.07 -4.95
C GLN A 180 -11.90 41.50 -6.17
N SER A 181 -12.32 40.57 -7.04
CA SER A 181 -13.21 40.87 -8.16
C SER A 181 -14.62 41.30 -7.70
N VAL A 182 -15.18 40.65 -6.68
CA VAL A 182 -16.47 41.05 -6.09
C VAL A 182 -16.39 42.45 -5.47
N ARG A 183 -15.28 42.78 -4.80
CA ARG A 183 -15.04 44.10 -4.20
C ARG A 183 -14.87 45.19 -5.26
N GLU A 184 -14.14 44.90 -6.35
CA GLU A 184 -14.00 45.77 -7.51
C GLU A 184 -15.35 46.01 -8.20
N ALA A 185 -16.14 44.95 -8.43
CA ALA A 185 -17.48 45.04 -9.00
C ALA A 185 -18.43 45.89 -8.13
N LEU A 186 -18.39 45.73 -6.80
CA LEU A 186 -19.15 46.55 -5.85
C LEU A 186 -18.73 48.03 -5.87
N LYS A 187 -17.43 48.32 -5.98
CA LYS A 187 -16.92 49.70 -6.09
C LYS A 187 -17.33 50.36 -7.40
N ASN A 188 -17.22 49.64 -8.52
CA ASN A 188 -17.61 50.15 -9.85
C ASN A 188 -19.12 50.39 -9.92
N ARG A 189 -19.93 49.52 -9.29
CA ARG A 189 -21.38 49.70 -9.20
C ARG A 189 -21.78 50.93 -8.36
N LYS A 190 -21.06 51.23 -7.27
CA LYS A 190 -21.27 52.47 -6.49
C LYS A 190 -20.89 53.72 -7.29
N LYS A 191 -19.73 53.72 -7.95
CA LYS A 191 -19.30 54.82 -8.83
C LYS A 191 -20.29 55.07 -9.98
N ALA A 192 -20.84 54.01 -10.58
CA ALA A 192 -21.85 54.13 -11.62
C ALA A 192 -23.19 54.69 -11.11
N GLN A 193 -23.55 54.44 -9.84
CA GLN A 193 -24.74 55.02 -9.21
C GLN A 193 -24.54 56.50 -8.82
N GLU A 194 -23.33 56.91 -8.45
CA GLU A 194 -23.00 58.32 -8.16
C GLU A 194 -22.84 59.18 -9.42
N GLN A 195 -22.48 58.58 -10.57
CA GLN A 195 -22.34 59.29 -11.85
C GLN A 195 -23.63 59.34 -12.68
N GLN A 196 -24.70 58.64 -12.28
CA GLN A 196 -26.01 58.83 -12.90
C GLN A 196 -26.70 60.06 -12.30
N PRO A 197 -27.04 61.09 -13.12
CA PRO A 197 -27.84 62.20 -12.63
C PRO A 197 -29.20 61.67 -12.20
N HIS A 198 -29.68 62.18 -11.07
CA HIS A 198 -30.94 61.84 -10.44
C HIS A 198 -32.11 61.96 -11.44
N GLN A 199 -32.48 60.86 -12.11
CA GLN A 199 -33.82 60.73 -12.68
C GLN A 199 -34.69 60.04 -11.65
N GLU A 200 -35.41 60.90 -10.93
CA GLU A 200 -36.49 60.61 -10.01
C GLU A 200 -37.44 59.53 -10.58
N GLN A 201 -37.33 58.30 -10.06
CA GLN A 201 -38.30 57.25 -10.37
C GLN A 201 -39.53 57.43 -9.49
N ALA A 202 -40.64 57.72 -10.17
CA ALA A 202 -41.98 57.75 -9.62
C ALA A 202 -42.30 56.46 -8.83
N LYS A 203 -42.89 56.67 -7.64
CA LYS A 203 -43.39 55.62 -6.73
C LYS A 203 -44.31 54.62 -7.47
N PRO A 204 -44.18 53.30 -7.21
CA PRO A 204 -45.19 52.35 -7.67
C PRO A 204 -46.48 52.56 -6.87
N LYS A 205 -47.57 52.92 -7.57
CA LYS A 205 -48.90 53.00 -6.98
C LYS A 205 -49.39 51.58 -6.64
N LYS A 206 -49.70 51.37 -5.36
CA LYS A 206 -50.44 50.19 -4.88
C LYS A 206 -51.82 50.15 -5.56
N ALA A 207 -52.12 49.08 -6.28
CA ALA A 207 -53.48 48.75 -6.67
C ALA A 207 -53.96 47.55 -5.83
N LYS A 208 -54.89 47.83 -4.90
CA LYS A 208 -55.78 46.84 -4.27
C LYS A 208 -57.18 47.06 -4.86
N LYS A 209 -57.80 46.00 -5.40
CA LYS A 209 -59.24 45.65 -5.35
C LYS A 209 -59.42 44.42 -6.25
N LYS A 210 -59.72 43.23 -5.74
CA LYS A 210 -61.03 42.76 -5.23
C LYS A 210 -62.12 42.93 -6.29
N GLY A 211 -62.43 41.84 -6.99
CA GLY A 211 -63.51 41.72 -7.96
C GLY A 211 -63.70 40.24 -8.29
N GLU A 212 -64.87 39.75 -7.91
CA GLU A 212 -65.39 38.39 -7.95
C GLU A 212 -66.17 38.20 -9.28
N ILE A 213 -66.57 36.96 -9.56
CA ILE A 213 -67.76 36.53 -10.36
C ILE A 213 -67.54 36.12 -11.85
N GLU A 214 -67.87 34.83 -12.11
CA GLU A 214 -68.50 34.11 -13.27
C GLU A 214 -68.05 34.38 -14.73
N LEU A 215 -68.04 33.43 -15.68
CA LEU A 215 -68.72 32.13 -15.85
C LEU A 215 -67.74 31.02 -16.26
#